data_AF-A0A1Y2I027-F1
#
_entry.id   AF-A0A1Y2I027-F1
#
_cell.length_a   1.000
_cell.length_b   1.000
_cell.length_c   1.000
_cell.angle_alpha   90.00
_cell.angle_beta   90.00
_cell.angle_gamma   90.00
#
_symmetry.space_group_name_H-M   'P 1'
#
loop_
_entity.id
_entity.type
_entity.pdbx_description
1 polymer ?
#
loop_
_entity_poly.entity_id
_entity_poly.type
_entity_poly.pdbx_seq_one_letter_code
_entity_poly.pdbx_strand_id
1 'polypeptide(L)'
;PLTVDELVKITNLSKTEIEQLQRRFSQLGPVNERVDRPHFRDLLCDKFGIDDSLLMDRVFRCFDIDADNYISFDEFAKGMSVFLKGKFEEKLKFCFRIYDLNGDRYISKEEMFQLLKNCLVKGAEEDEDGVKDLVDLVLKKLDEDRDGRVSEADYVTAVTKENLLLEAFGQCLPLHKDVDAFLNDNDLPVSLVRAAEASSAGGIHGSLGSAGLGGARAASGKVAAGGSMSVLRPNAAAAATSPAKGAGGKTQRVVV
;
A
#
# COMPACT_ATOMS: atom_id res chain seq x y z
N PRO A 1 -21.91 12.03 -6.47
CA PRO A 1 -20.56 12.53 -6.76
C PRO A 1 -20.53 14.07 -6.77
N LEU A 2 -19.53 14.64 -6.09
CA LEU A 2 -19.28 16.09 -6.10
C LEU A 2 -18.73 16.52 -7.47
N THR A 3 -19.02 17.76 -7.85
CA THR A 3 -18.44 18.36 -9.05
C THR A 3 -16.99 18.79 -8.81
N VAL A 4 -16.21 18.93 -9.89
CA VAL A 4 -14.82 19.42 -9.81
C VAL A 4 -14.76 20.78 -9.10
N ASP A 5 -15.70 21.69 -9.39
CA ASP A 5 -15.71 23.03 -8.78
C ASP A 5 -16.08 23.00 -7.29
N GLU A 6 -16.81 21.98 -6.82
CA GLU A 6 -17.04 21.73 -5.39
C GLU A 6 -15.80 21.13 -4.72
N LEU A 7 -15.13 20.18 -5.38
CA LEU A 7 -13.89 19.57 -4.88
C LEU A 7 -12.77 20.60 -4.72
N VAL A 8 -12.63 21.56 -5.64
CA VAL A 8 -11.66 22.66 -5.52
C VAL A 8 -11.89 23.50 -4.25
N LYS A 9 -13.15 23.62 -3.79
CA LYS A 9 -13.48 24.44 -2.60
C LYS A 9 -13.16 23.72 -1.28
N ILE A 10 -13.16 22.39 -1.28
CA ILE A 10 -13.00 21.58 -0.07
C ILE A 10 -11.66 20.84 0.00
N THR A 11 -10.84 20.96 -1.05
CA THR A 11 -9.49 20.37 -1.12
C THR A 11 -8.45 21.45 -1.37
N ASN A 12 -7.19 21.11 -1.09
CA ASN A 12 -6.03 21.96 -1.37
C ASN A 12 -5.53 21.79 -2.83
N LEU A 13 -6.38 21.27 -3.72
CA LEU A 13 -6.05 20.90 -5.08
C LEU A 13 -6.67 21.87 -6.09
N SER A 14 -5.92 22.18 -7.13
CA SER A 14 -6.41 22.95 -8.27
C SER A 14 -7.34 22.12 -9.15
N LYS A 15 -8.11 22.80 -10.01
CA LYS A 15 -8.99 22.16 -10.99
C LYS A 15 -8.24 21.16 -11.87
N THR A 16 -7.06 21.54 -12.37
CA THR A 16 -6.21 20.68 -13.19
C THR A 16 -5.71 19.44 -12.44
N GLU A 17 -5.38 19.58 -11.16
CA GLU A 17 -4.95 18.46 -10.32
C GLU A 17 -6.11 17.50 -10.03
N ILE A 18 -7.33 18.01 -9.79
CA ILE A 18 -8.52 17.18 -9.60
C ILE A 18 -8.88 16.42 -10.88
N GLU A 19 -8.79 17.05 -12.05
CA GLU A 19 -9.00 16.39 -13.34
C GLU A 19 -7.95 15.28 -13.59
N GLN A 20 -6.69 15.53 -13.22
CA GLN A 20 -5.63 14.52 -13.26
C GLN A 20 -5.91 13.36 -12.28
N LEU A 21 -6.34 13.65 -11.05
CA LEU A 21 -6.75 12.63 -10.09
C LEU A 21 -7.92 11.80 -10.60
N GLN A 22 -8.89 12.42 -11.28
CA GLN A 22 -10.03 11.71 -11.86
C GLN A 22 -9.58 10.72 -12.94
N ARG A 23 -8.64 11.13 -13.80
CA ARG A 23 -8.02 10.22 -14.78
C ARG A 23 -7.31 9.05 -14.09
N ARG A 24 -6.56 9.31 -13.02
CA ARG A 24 -5.87 8.28 -12.22
C ARG A 24 -6.85 7.36 -11.48
N PHE A 25 -7.94 7.89 -10.98
CA PHE A 25 -8.97 7.10 -10.30
C PHE A 25 -9.63 6.10 -11.26
N SER A 26 -10.01 6.53 -12.47
CA SER A 26 -10.53 5.63 -13.51
C SER A 26 -9.53 4.55 -13.94
N GLN A 27 -8.25 4.88 -13.83
CA GLN A 27 -7.11 4.04 -14.16
C GLN A 27 -6.86 2.92 -13.13
N LEU A 28 -7.27 3.10 -11.87
CA LEU A 28 -7.21 2.06 -10.84
C LEU A 28 -8.19 0.90 -11.08
N GLY A 29 -9.06 1.01 -12.08
CA GLY A 29 -10.07 0.00 -12.40
C GLY A 29 -11.21 -0.06 -11.38
N PRO A 30 -11.88 1.06 -11.08
CA PRO A 30 -12.96 1.09 -10.11
C PRO A 30 -14.10 0.15 -10.53
N VAL A 31 -14.60 -0.64 -9.59
CA VAL A 31 -15.80 -1.47 -9.77
C VAL A 31 -16.99 -0.63 -9.34
N ASN A 32 -17.97 -0.42 -10.24
CA ASN A 32 -19.13 0.45 -9.99
C ASN A 32 -18.74 1.87 -9.55
N GLU A 33 -17.73 2.46 -10.20
CA GLU A 33 -17.23 3.82 -9.90
C GLU A 33 -16.58 3.97 -8.51
N ARG A 34 -16.22 2.87 -7.86
CA ARG A 34 -15.53 2.87 -6.56
C ARG A 34 -14.31 1.95 -6.57
N VAL A 35 -13.28 2.33 -5.82
CA VAL A 35 -12.04 1.55 -5.70
C VAL A 35 -12.13 0.65 -4.47
N ASP A 36 -11.83 -0.64 -4.64
CA ASP A 36 -11.80 -1.58 -3.52
C ASP A 36 -10.44 -1.59 -2.80
N ARG A 37 -10.36 -2.33 -1.69
CA ARG A 37 -9.14 -2.40 -0.87
C ARG A 37 -7.89 -2.90 -1.64
N PRO A 38 -7.94 -3.99 -2.42
CA PRO A 38 -6.78 -4.47 -3.17
C PRO A 38 -6.22 -3.42 -4.14
N HIS A 39 -7.07 -2.80 -4.97
CA HIS A 39 -6.58 -1.82 -5.95
C HIS A 39 -6.00 -0.56 -5.27
N PHE A 40 -6.57 -0.16 -4.13
CA PHE A 40 -6.00 0.94 -3.35
C PHE A 40 -4.67 0.57 -2.68
N ARG A 41 -4.50 -0.68 -2.21
CA ARG A 41 -3.22 -1.17 -1.67
C ARG A 41 -2.11 -1.15 -2.72
N ASP A 42 -2.42 -1.58 -3.95
CA ASP A 42 -1.48 -1.54 -5.07
C ASP A 42 -1.04 -0.09 -5.36
N LEU A 43 -1.97 0.87 -5.32
CA LEU A 43 -1.63 2.29 -5.43
C LEU A 43 -0.66 2.75 -4.33
N LEU A 44 -0.95 2.43 -3.06
CA LEU A 44 -0.13 2.82 -1.92
C LEU A 44 1.29 2.27 -2.01
N CYS A 45 1.43 1.01 -2.41
CA CYS A 45 2.72 0.36 -2.57
C CYS A 45 3.49 0.93 -3.79
N ASP A 46 2.85 0.97 -4.95
CA ASP A 46 3.52 1.30 -6.22
C ASP A 46 3.85 2.78 -6.37
N LYS A 47 3.02 3.67 -5.80
CA LYS A 47 3.15 5.12 -6.01
C LYS A 47 3.62 5.88 -4.78
N PHE A 48 3.43 5.33 -3.59
CA PHE A 48 3.78 6.01 -2.34
C PHE A 48 4.76 5.23 -1.45
N GLY A 49 5.17 4.02 -1.88
CA GLY A 49 6.14 3.19 -1.16
C GLY A 49 5.64 2.69 0.20
N ILE A 50 4.34 2.77 0.46
CA ILE A 50 3.73 2.28 1.71
C ILE A 50 3.42 0.80 1.52
N ASP A 51 4.24 -0.06 2.13
CA ASP A 51 4.20 -1.51 1.95
C ASP A 51 3.88 -2.28 3.25
N ASP A 52 3.49 -1.57 4.30
CA ASP A 52 3.05 -2.16 5.57
C ASP A 52 1.56 -2.50 5.52
N SER A 53 1.21 -3.78 5.66
CA SER A 53 -0.17 -4.25 5.48
C SER A 53 -1.15 -3.65 6.49
N LEU A 54 -0.71 -3.38 7.72
CA LEU A 54 -1.54 -2.76 8.75
C LEU A 54 -1.76 -1.29 8.38
N LEU A 55 -0.68 -0.54 8.14
CA LEU A 55 -0.78 0.88 7.77
C LEU A 55 -1.57 1.07 6.48
N MET A 56 -1.42 0.21 5.48
CA MET A 56 -2.24 0.27 4.26
C MET A 56 -3.75 0.10 4.56
N ASP A 57 -4.14 -0.82 5.46
CA ASP A 57 -5.55 -0.96 5.87
C ASP A 57 -6.03 0.30 6.60
N ARG A 58 -5.17 0.89 7.44
CA ARG A 58 -5.49 2.11 8.20
C ARG A 58 -5.62 3.33 7.31
N VAL A 59 -4.74 3.50 6.33
CA VAL A 59 -4.83 4.55 5.31
C VAL A 59 -6.14 4.38 4.53
N PHE A 60 -6.47 3.16 4.09
CA PHE A 60 -7.74 2.89 3.41
C PHE A 60 -8.95 3.35 4.24
N ARG A 61 -9.02 2.97 5.53
CA ARG A 61 -10.10 3.40 6.43
C ARG A 61 -10.17 4.91 6.64
N CYS A 62 -9.05 5.61 6.55
CA CYS A 62 -9.05 7.08 6.64
C CYS A 62 -9.55 7.75 5.35
N PHE A 63 -9.49 7.04 4.22
CA PHE A 63 -10.04 7.50 2.94
C PHE A 63 -11.53 7.15 2.82
N ASP A 64 -11.93 5.96 3.25
CA ASP A 64 -13.32 5.47 3.32
C ASP A 64 -14.09 6.16 4.48
N ILE A 65 -14.68 7.32 4.19
CA ILE A 65 -15.33 8.19 5.19
C ILE A 65 -16.71 7.64 5.57
N ASP A 66 -17.43 7.05 4.61
CA ASP A 66 -18.75 6.46 4.84
C ASP A 66 -18.73 5.01 5.32
N ALA A 67 -17.53 4.40 5.40
CA ALA A 67 -17.26 3.06 5.88
C ALA A 67 -17.95 1.96 5.07
N ASP A 68 -18.13 2.18 3.76
CA ASP A 68 -18.76 1.23 2.87
C ASP A 68 -17.81 0.16 2.30
N ASN A 69 -16.52 0.22 2.69
CA ASN A 69 -15.41 -0.62 2.24
C ASN A 69 -14.96 -0.41 0.80
N TYR A 70 -15.38 0.70 0.20
CA TYR A 70 -14.89 1.20 -1.06
C TYR A 70 -14.46 2.66 -0.92
N ILE A 71 -13.71 3.16 -1.90
CA ILE A 71 -13.33 4.56 -1.96
C ILE A 71 -14.01 5.16 -3.19
N SER A 72 -14.94 6.07 -2.95
CA SER A 72 -15.52 6.92 -3.98
C SER A 72 -14.51 7.96 -4.49
N PHE A 73 -14.76 8.54 -5.66
CA PHE A 73 -13.88 9.61 -6.17
C PHE A 73 -13.80 10.82 -5.22
N ASP A 74 -14.92 11.15 -4.56
CA ASP A 74 -14.99 12.28 -3.63
C ASP A 74 -14.09 12.06 -2.41
N GLU A 75 -14.08 10.84 -1.88
CA GLU A 75 -13.21 10.39 -0.80
C GLU A 75 -11.75 10.32 -1.23
N PHE A 76 -11.51 9.78 -2.42
CA PHE A 76 -10.18 9.73 -3.02
C PHE A 76 -9.59 11.14 -3.14
N ALA A 77 -10.33 12.10 -3.70
CA ALA A 77 -9.88 13.47 -3.85
C ALA A 77 -9.60 14.16 -2.50
N LYS A 78 -10.47 13.95 -1.50
CA LYS A 78 -10.28 14.49 -0.14
C LYS A 78 -9.05 13.90 0.55
N GLY A 79 -8.84 12.59 0.46
CA GLY A 79 -7.66 11.97 1.05
C GLY A 79 -6.37 12.36 0.31
N MET A 80 -6.40 12.39 -1.02
CA MET A 80 -5.26 12.83 -1.86
C MET A 80 -4.89 14.29 -1.60
N SER A 81 -5.87 15.15 -1.29
CA SER A 81 -5.60 16.54 -0.87
C SER A 81 -4.64 16.61 0.32
N VAL A 82 -4.82 15.75 1.32
CA VAL A 82 -3.96 15.70 2.50
C VAL A 82 -2.62 15.02 2.19
N PHE A 83 -2.64 13.93 1.43
CA PHE A 83 -1.43 13.20 1.01
C PHE A 83 -0.45 14.08 0.21
N LEU A 84 -0.97 14.76 -0.80
CA LEU A 84 -0.16 15.48 -1.77
C LEU A 84 0.15 16.91 -1.32
N LYS A 85 -0.85 17.61 -0.79
CA LYS A 85 -0.76 19.06 -0.50
C LYS A 85 -1.26 19.43 0.90
N GLY A 86 -1.37 18.44 1.80
CA GLY A 86 -1.76 18.67 3.18
C GLY A 86 -0.75 19.53 3.91
N LYS A 87 -1.26 20.53 4.64
CA LYS A 87 -0.47 21.28 5.62
C LYS A 87 -0.07 20.37 6.77
N PHE A 88 0.91 20.81 7.55
CA PHE A 88 1.40 20.07 8.71
C PHE A 88 0.26 19.64 9.66
N GLU A 89 -0.65 20.55 10.01
CA GLU A 89 -1.79 20.25 10.89
C GLU A 89 -2.76 19.20 10.30
N GLU A 90 -3.01 19.25 8.99
CA GLU A 90 -3.88 18.27 8.32
C GLU A 90 -3.23 16.89 8.29
N LYS A 91 -1.92 16.84 8.01
CA LYS A 91 -1.12 15.62 8.06
C LYS A 91 -1.08 15.03 9.46
N LEU A 92 -0.93 15.87 10.48
CA LEU A 92 -0.92 15.47 11.89
C LEU A 92 -2.24 14.80 12.27
N LYS A 93 -3.37 15.44 12.01
CA LYS A 93 -4.70 14.85 12.26
C LYS A 93 -4.92 13.57 11.48
N PHE A 94 -4.38 13.51 10.26
CA PHE A 94 -4.49 12.33 9.42
C PHE A 94 -3.70 11.15 10.00
N CYS A 95 -2.44 11.35 10.41
CA CYS A 95 -1.62 10.33 11.06
C CYS A 95 -2.27 9.83 12.36
N PHE A 96 -2.82 10.74 13.17
CA PHE A 96 -3.50 10.36 14.41
C PHE A 96 -4.65 9.37 14.15
N ARG A 97 -5.51 9.63 13.16
CA ARG A 97 -6.61 8.72 12.78
C ARG A 97 -6.13 7.37 12.24
N ILE A 98 -4.96 7.33 11.63
CA ILE A 98 -4.36 6.06 11.20
C ILE A 98 -3.98 5.22 12.42
N TYR A 99 -3.41 5.85 13.45
CA TYR A 99 -2.88 5.20 14.63
C TYR A 99 -3.95 4.83 15.68
N ASP A 100 -5.03 5.60 15.78
CA ASP A 100 -6.22 5.28 16.59
C ASP A 100 -6.99 4.12 15.94
N LEU A 101 -6.70 2.87 16.35
CA LEU A 101 -7.19 1.68 15.66
C LEU A 101 -8.69 1.46 15.88
N ASN A 102 -9.17 1.77 17.08
CA ASN A 102 -10.53 1.53 17.51
C ASN A 102 -11.47 2.74 17.32
N GLY A 103 -10.94 3.93 17.01
CA GLY A 103 -11.68 5.17 16.77
C GLY A 103 -12.18 5.87 18.05
N ASP A 104 -11.61 5.56 19.21
CA ASP A 104 -12.01 6.13 20.50
C ASP A 104 -11.39 7.51 20.79
N ARG A 105 -10.57 8.03 19.85
CA ARG A 105 -9.82 9.28 19.92
C ARG A 105 -8.65 9.26 20.89
N TYR A 106 -8.19 8.08 21.26
CA TYR A 106 -6.95 7.87 21.98
C TYR A 106 -6.10 6.84 21.24
N ILE A 107 -4.78 6.90 21.44
CA ILE A 107 -3.88 5.83 21.05
C ILE A 107 -3.45 5.14 22.34
N SER A 108 -3.98 3.94 22.53
CA SER A 108 -3.68 3.07 23.68
C SER A 108 -2.34 2.35 23.51
N LYS A 109 -1.78 1.85 24.63
CA LYS A 109 -0.54 1.04 24.60
C LYS A 109 -0.69 -0.19 23.70
N GLU A 110 -1.86 -0.82 23.71
CA GLU A 110 -2.16 -1.99 22.91
C GLU A 110 -2.14 -1.67 21.41
N GLU A 111 -2.61 -0.50 21.01
CA GLU A 111 -2.57 -0.03 19.62
C GLU A 111 -1.15 0.33 19.20
N MET A 112 -0.40 1.03 20.06
CA MET A 112 1.03 1.29 19.84
C MET A 112 1.81 0.00 19.62
N PHE A 113 1.57 -1.00 20.47
CA PHE A 113 2.24 -2.30 20.36
C PHE A 113 1.94 -2.98 19.02
N GLN A 114 0.68 -2.97 18.58
CA GLN A 114 0.29 -3.55 17.29
C GLN A 114 0.97 -2.84 16.11
N LEU A 115 1.00 -1.51 16.12
CA LEU A 115 1.62 -0.71 15.07
C LEU A 115 3.14 -0.92 15.00
N LEU A 116 3.83 -0.88 16.15
CA LEU A 116 5.29 -1.05 16.23
C LEU A 116 5.71 -2.49 15.91
N LYS A 117 4.96 -3.48 16.40
CA LYS A 117 5.22 -4.89 16.08
C LYS A 117 5.15 -5.12 14.58
N ASN A 118 4.15 -4.58 13.88
CA ASN A 118 4.02 -4.79 12.44
C ASN A 118 5.17 -4.14 11.64
N CYS A 119 5.68 -2.99 12.09
CA CYS A 119 6.83 -2.33 11.49
C CYS A 119 8.15 -3.11 11.69
N LEU A 120 8.34 -3.74 12.85
CA LEU A 120 9.59 -4.41 13.24
C LEU A 120 9.68 -5.87 12.76
N VAL A 121 8.54 -6.56 12.58
CA VAL A 121 8.49 -8.00 12.24
C VAL A 121 8.92 -8.32 10.79
N LYS A 122 9.22 -7.32 9.95
CA LYS A 122 9.74 -7.54 8.58
C LYS A 122 11.13 -8.20 8.51
N GLY A 123 11.79 -8.54 9.63
CA GLY A 123 13.16 -9.11 9.58
C GLY A 123 13.63 -10.04 10.70
N ALA A 124 12.96 -10.12 11.86
CA ALA A 124 13.39 -11.02 12.94
C ALA A 124 12.18 -11.46 13.76
N GLU A 125 12.05 -12.76 13.97
CA GLU A 125 11.09 -13.30 14.93
C GLU A 125 11.60 -13.02 16.35
N GLU A 126 10.69 -12.60 17.23
CA GLU A 126 10.78 -12.68 18.70
C GLU A 126 11.67 -11.66 19.44
N ASP A 127 11.29 -10.37 19.42
CA ASP A 127 11.66 -9.45 20.51
C ASP A 127 10.45 -8.64 20.99
N GLU A 128 9.42 -9.34 21.48
CA GLU A 128 8.22 -8.68 22.04
C GLU A 128 8.54 -7.76 23.22
N ASP A 129 9.58 -8.08 23.98
CA ASP A 129 10.02 -7.26 25.10
C ASP A 129 10.69 -5.97 24.59
N GLY A 130 11.50 -6.03 23.54
CA GLY A 130 12.00 -4.86 22.84
C GLY A 130 10.88 -3.98 22.27
N VAL A 131 9.79 -4.56 21.75
CA VAL A 131 8.62 -3.79 21.31
C VAL A 131 7.92 -3.12 22.50
N LYS A 132 7.78 -3.79 23.66
CA LYS A 132 7.19 -3.18 24.87
C LYS A 132 8.03 -2.02 25.37
N ASP A 133 9.34 -2.17 25.41
CA ASP A 133 10.26 -1.10 25.79
C ASP A 133 10.12 0.11 24.84
N LEU A 134 9.95 -0.14 23.54
CA LEU A 134 9.68 0.90 22.55
C LEU A 134 8.33 1.57 22.76
N VAL A 135 7.28 0.81 23.06
CA VAL A 135 5.95 1.35 23.40
C VAL A 135 6.04 2.27 24.61
N ASP A 136 6.72 1.85 25.68
CA ASP A 136 6.87 2.67 26.88
C ASP A 136 7.71 3.94 26.61
N LEU A 137 8.73 3.85 25.74
CA LEU A 137 9.53 5.00 25.30
C LEU A 137 8.69 5.99 24.51
N VAL A 138 7.93 5.52 23.52
CA VAL A 138 7.08 6.35 22.65
C VAL A 138 5.94 6.96 23.46
N LEU A 139 5.31 6.19 24.36
CA LEU A 139 4.27 6.72 25.25
C LEU A 139 4.85 7.86 26.09
N LYS A 140 6.02 7.67 26.73
CA LYS A 140 6.66 8.73 27.53
C LYS A 140 6.96 10.01 26.73
N LYS A 141 7.14 9.89 25.41
CA LYS A 141 7.40 11.02 24.50
C LYS A 141 6.13 11.71 24.02
N LEU A 142 5.04 10.96 23.85
CA LEU A 142 3.79 11.46 23.30
C LEU A 142 2.77 11.85 24.38
N ASP A 143 2.74 11.15 25.51
CA ASP A 143 1.80 11.34 26.62
C ASP A 143 2.24 12.52 27.51
N GLU A 144 1.65 13.69 27.26
CA GLU A 144 1.98 14.93 27.95
C GLU A 144 1.30 15.03 29.33
N ASP A 145 0.07 14.53 29.47
CA ASP A 145 -0.71 14.60 30.71
C ASP A 145 -0.52 13.39 31.64
N ARG A 146 0.15 12.34 31.16
CA ARG A 146 0.52 11.11 31.88
C ARG A 146 -0.68 10.27 32.28
N ASP A 147 -1.74 10.26 31.49
CA ASP A 147 -2.92 9.43 31.72
C ASP A 147 -2.76 7.97 31.23
N GLY A 148 -1.62 7.66 30.58
CA GLY A 148 -1.26 6.32 30.13
C GLY A 148 -1.73 5.98 28.71
N ARG A 149 -2.30 6.95 28.00
CA ARG A 149 -2.72 6.89 26.59
C ARG A 149 -2.37 8.23 25.93
N VAL A 150 -2.57 8.33 24.62
CA VAL A 150 -2.25 9.56 23.88
C VAL A 150 -3.52 10.11 23.28
N SER A 151 -3.97 11.27 23.76
CA SER A 151 -5.08 11.99 23.13
C SER A 151 -4.61 12.75 21.88
N GLU A 152 -5.56 13.24 21.07
CA GLU A 152 -5.23 14.12 19.94
C GLU A 152 -4.43 15.36 20.39
N ALA A 153 -4.74 15.91 21.57
CA ALA A 153 -4.05 17.08 22.10
C ALA A 153 -2.60 16.78 22.48
N ASP A 154 -2.36 15.62 23.10
CA ASP A 154 -1.01 15.15 23.45
C ASP A 154 -0.18 14.94 22.19
N TYR A 155 -0.75 14.23 21.21
CA TYR A 155 -0.11 13.98 19.93
C TYR A 155 0.22 15.28 19.17
N VAL A 156 -0.73 16.22 19.08
CA VAL A 156 -0.49 17.54 18.46
C VAL A 156 0.67 18.25 19.15
N THR A 157 0.66 18.28 20.47
CA THR A 157 1.66 18.97 21.27
C THR A 157 3.04 18.35 21.09
N ALA A 158 3.15 17.03 21.23
CA ALA A 158 4.40 16.29 21.14
C ALA A 158 5.00 16.38 19.72
N VAL A 159 4.19 16.18 18.67
CA VAL A 159 4.66 16.25 17.28
C VAL A 159 5.04 17.67 16.87
N THR A 160 4.38 18.70 17.41
CA THR A 160 4.78 20.10 17.18
C THR A 160 6.11 20.44 17.85
N LYS A 161 6.42 19.83 19.00
CA LYS A 161 7.72 19.96 19.67
C LYS A 161 8.82 19.18 18.93
N GLU A 162 8.50 17.98 18.46
CA GLU A 162 9.43 17.05 17.84
C GLU A 162 8.81 16.46 16.56
N ASN A 163 8.98 17.14 15.42
CA ASN A 163 8.39 16.75 14.13
C ASN A 163 8.71 15.32 13.68
N LEU A 164 9.77 14.70 14.20
CA LEU A 164 10.14 13.31 13.91
C LEU A 164 9.10 12.31 14.43
N LEU A 165 8.29 12.69 15.42
CA LEU A 165 7.24 11.85 16.00
C LEU A 165 5.98 11.75 15.12
N LEU A 166 5.88 12.54 14.05
CA LEU A 166 4.73 12.51 13.13
C LEU A 166 4.50 11.11 12.53
N GLU A 167 5.58 10.36 12.28
CA GLU A 167 5.52 9.01 11.75
C GLU A 167 6.14 8.00 12.73
N ALA A 168 5.97 8.23 14.05
CA ALA A 168 6.57 7.42 15.11
C ALA A 168 6.22 5.93 15.03
N PHE A 169 5.03 5.60 14.50
CA PHE A 169 4.54 4.23 14.40
C PHE A 169 4.68 3.63 12.98
N GLY A 170 5.46 4.27 12.12
CA GLY A 170 5.72 3.83 10.75
C GLY A 170 5.23 4.80 9.68
N GLN A 171 5.74 4.58 8.46
CA GLN A 171 5.48 5.44 7.31
C GLN A 171 4.02 5.32 6.86
N CYS A 172 3.26 6.40 7.05
CA CYS A 172 1.85 6.47 6.68
C CYS A 172 1.54 7.62 5.72
N LEU A 173 2.53 8.49 5.46
CA LEU A 173 2.48 9.54 4.47
C LEU A 173 3.44 9.26 3.30
N PRO A 174 3.12 9.75 2.10
CA PRO A 174 4.01 9.64 0.95
C PRO A 174 5.26 10.51 1.15
N LEU A 175 6.41 10.05 0.63
CA LEU A 175 7.63 10.86 0.63
C LEU A 175 7.47 12.03 -0.36
N HIS A 176 8.17 13.13 -0.10
CA HIS A 176 8.14 14.31 -0.99
C HIS A 176 8.47 13.96 -2.45
N LYS A 177 9.43 13.04 -2.67
CA LYS A 177 9.80 12.58 -4.01
C LYS A 177 8.66 11.84 -4.72
N ASP A 178 7.90 11.05 -3.97
CA ASP A 178 6.77 10.27 -4.48
C ASP A 178 5.57 11.18 -4.76
N VAL A 179 5.35 12.19 -3.91
CA VAL A 179 4.37 13.26 -4.16
C VAL A 179 4.71 14.03 -5.43
N ASP A 180 5.97 14.45 -5.60
CA ASP A 180 6.40 15.19 -6.78
C ASP A 180 6.27 14.33 -8.04
N ALA A 181 6.68 13.06 -7.99
CA ALA A 181 6.51 12.12 -9.10
C ALA A 181 5.03 11.97 -9.43
N PHE A 182 4.17 11.78 -8.43
CA PHE A 182 2.74 11.60 -8.61
C PHE A 182 2.04 12.84 -9.21
N LEU A 183 2.47 14.05 -8.85
CA LEU A 183 1.91 15.30 -9.38
C LEU A 183 2.46 15.66 -10.76
N ASN A 184 3.75 15.40 -11.00
CA ASN A 184 4.44 15.80 -12.24
C ASN A 184 4.40 14.74 -13.34
N ASP A 185 4.08 13.49 -13.02
CA ASP A 185 3.80 12.46 -14.03
C ASP A 185 2.63 12.96 -14.88
N ASN A 186 2.94 13.30 -16.13
CA ASN A 186 1.95 13.70 -17.13
C ASN A 186 1.37 12.50 -17.88
N ASP A 187 1.59 11.27 -17.41
CA ASP A 187 1.22 10.09 -18.16
C ASP A 187 -0.30 9.87 -18.26
N LEU A 188 -0.76 9.74 -19.50
CA LEU A 188 -1.65 8.64 -19.88
C LEU A 188 -0.74 7.44 -20.22
N PRO A 189 -1.12 6.15 -19.96
CA PRO A 189 -2.37 5.68 -19.32
C PRO A 189 -2.24 4.38 -18.47
N VAL A 190 -3.00 4.22 -17.37
CA VAL A 190 -3.33 2.87 -16.85
C VAL A 190 -4.53 2.28 -17.62
N SER A 191 -4.64 2.55 -18.94
CA SER A 191 -5.88 2.75 -19.76
C SER A 191 -5.71 2.75 -21.31
N LEU A 192 -4.51 2.77 -21.88
CA LEU A 192 -4.23 2.14 -23.20
C LEU A 192 -3.80 0.70 -22.92
N VAL A 193 -4.33 0.19 -21.81
CA VAL A 193 -4.00 -1.02 -21.10
C VAL A 193 -5.23 -1.92 -21.20
N ARG A 194 -4.99 -3.22 -21.21
CA ARG A 194 -5.96 -4.32 -21.37
C ARG A 194 -6.79 -4.38 -22.67
N ALA A 195 -7.09 -3.26 -23.36
CA ALA A 195 -7.99 -3.28 -24.52
C ALA A 195 -7.31 -3.42 -25.91
N ALA A 196 -6.02 -3.13 -26.08
CA ALA A 196 -5.33 -3.38 -27.35
C ALA A 196 -5.01 -4.87 -27.58
N GLU A 197 -4.86 -5.65 -26.52
CA GLU A 197 -4.53 -7.09 -26.58
C GLU A 197 -5.76 -7.99 -26.75
N ALA A 198 -6.97 -7.49 -26.49
CA ALA A 198 -8.21 -8.25 -26.71
C ALA A 198 -8.82 -8.06 -28.11
N SER A 199 -8.38 -7.07 -28.91
CA SER A 199 -9.11 -6.67 -30.12
C SER A 199 -8.33 -6.75 -31.44
N SER A 200 -7.09 -7.28 -31.49
CA SER A 200 -6.35 -7.49 -32.76
C SER A 200 -6.24 -8.95 -33.23
N ALA A 201 -6.73 -9.93 -32.46
CA ALA A 201 -6.86 -11.30 -32.90
C ALA A 201 -8.26 -11.56 -33.50
N GLY A 202 -8.40 -11.36 -34.81
CA GLY A 202 -9.40 -12.11 -35.59
C GLY A 202 -10.33 -11.30 -36.48
N GLY A 203 -9.80 -10.63 -37.50
CA GLY A 203 -10.59 -10.16 -38.62
C GLY A 203 -9.74 -9.94 -39.87
N ILE A 204 -9.53 -11.00 -40.67
CA ILE A 204 -9.93 -11.13 -42.10
C ILE A 204 -9.28 -12.37 -42.73
N HIS A 205 -10.07 -13.34 -43.18
CA HIS A 205 -10.22 -13.66 -44.62
C HIS A 205 -11.23 -14.81 -44.78
N GLY A 206 -12.19 -14.60 -45.66
CA GLY A 206 -13.18 -15.62 -45.99
C GLY A 206 -12.63 -16.72 -46.90
N SER A 207 -13.41 -17.80 -46.88
CA SER A 207 -13.82 -18.64 -48.02
C SER A 207 -12.98 -19.87 -48.43
N LEU A 208 -13.70 -20.99 -48.35
CA LEU A 208 -13.77 -22.13 -49.29
C LEU A 208 -12.67 -23.20 -49.24
N GLY A 209 -13.10 -24.45 -49.08
CA GLY A 209 -12.28 -25.62 -49.42
C GLY A 209 -12.69 -26.93 -48.74
N SER A 210 -13.51 -27.70 -49.43
CA SER A 210 -14.04 -29.04 -49.12
C SER A 210 -13.02 -30.19 -48.92
N ALA A 211 -13.50 -31.23 -48.22
CA ALA A 211 -13.37 -32.68 -48.52
C ALA A 211 -12.27 -33.56 -47.85
N GLY A 212 -12.71 -34.76 -47.42
CA GLY A 212 -11.98 -36.03 -47.40
C GLY A 212 -11.42 -36.46 -46.03
N LEU A 213 -12.06 -37.37 -45.28
CA LEU A 213 -12.00 -38.85 -45.34
C LEU A 213 -10.65 -39.50 -44.93
N GLY A 214 -10.75 -40.43 -43.97
CA GLY A 214 -9.74 -41.45 -43.61
C GLY A 214 -8.98 -41.10 -42.33
N GLY A 215 -8.87 -41.91 -41.29
CA GLY A 215 -9.10 -43.34 -41.12
C GLY A 215 -7.95 -43.92 -40.29
N ALA A 216 -8.31 -44.75 -39.30
CA ALA A 216 -7.45 -45.68 -38.53
C ALA A 216 -6.47 -45.10 -37.49
N ARG A 217 -6.02 -45.82 -36.45
CA ARG A 217 -6.46 -46.98 -35.63
C ARG A 217 -5.29 -47.25 -34.67
N ALA A 218 -5.59 -47.51 -33.39
CA ALA A 218 -4.82 -48.28 -32.39
C ALA A 218 -3.36 -47.90 -32.04
N ALA A 219 -3.07 -47.82 -30.73
CA ALA A 219 -2.37 -48.91 -30.02
C ALA A 219 -2.24 -48.64 -28.50
N SER A 220 -2.31 -49.74 -27.76
CA SER A 220 -2.34 -49.90 -26.30
C SER A 220 -0.97 -49.85 -25.61
N GLY A 221 -1.03 -49.67 -24.28
CA GLY A 221 -0.16 -50.32 -23.27
C GLY A 221 0.86 -49.40 -22.60
N LYS A 222 1.32 -49.62 -21.36
CA LYS A 222 0.99 -50.54 -20.24
C LYS A 222 1.90 -50.10 -19.06
N VAL A 223 1.36 -50.10 -17.83
CA VAL A 223 1.92 -50.45 -16.48
C VAL A 223 3.35 -50.05 -16.02
N ALA A 224 3.44 -49.61 -14.73
CA ALA A 224 4.35 -50.01 -13.62
C ALA A 224 4.82 -48.76 -12.82
N ALA A 225 4.60 -48.55 -11.51
CA ALA A 225 4.80 -49.31 -10.26
C ALA A 225 6.23 -49.23 -9.67
N GLY A 226 6.31 -48.81 -8.39
CA GLY A 226 7.47 -48.87 -7.48
C GLY A 226 8.38 -47.63 -7.52
N GLY A 227 8.91 -47.06 -6.43
CA GLY A 227 9.01 -47.47 -5.03
C GLY A 227 10.31 -46.88 -4.44
N SER A 228 10.25 -46.55 -3.15
CA SER A 228 11.37 -46.41 -2.19
C SER A 228 12.11 -45.07 -1.98
N MET A 229 12.09 -44.71 -0.69
CA MET A 229 12.97 -43.83 0.08
C MET A 229 14.46 -44.00 -0.22
N SER A 230 15.24 -42.94 -0.03
CA SER A 230 16.43 -42.98 0.84
C SER A 230 16.90 -41.58 1.25
N VAL A 231 17.29 -41.54 2.51
CA VAL A 231 17.92 -40.50 3.33
C VAL A 231 19.35 -40.21 2.84
N LEU A 232 19.84 -38.98 3.02
CA LEU A 232 21.18 -38.62 3.60
C LEU A 232 21.55 -37.16 3.32
N ARG A 233 21.62 -36.36 4.40
CA ARG A 233 22.55 -35.21 4.57
C ARG A 233 23.96 -35.76 4.89
N PRO A 234 25.02 -34.94 5.05
CA PRO A 234 25.34 -33.62 4.48
C PRO A 234 26.74 -33.65 3.82
N ASN A 235 27.13 -32.60 3.08
CA ASN A 235 28.56 -32.32 2.93
C ASN A 235 28.85 -30.81 2.91
N ALA A 236 29.86 -30.45 3.70
CA ALA A 236 30.44 -29.13 3.79
C ALA A 236 31.68 -29.06 2.89
N ALA A 237 31.99 -27.85 2.40
CA ALA A 237 33.32 -27.24 2.27
C ALA A 237 33.47 -26.39 0.99
N ALA A 238 33.62 -25.09 1.24
CA ALA A 238 34.62 -24.18 0.70
C ALA A 238 34.93 -24.16 -0.81
N ALA A 239 34.73 -23.00 -1.44
CA ALA A 239 35.85 -22.14 -1.87
C ALA A 239 35.34 -20.80 -2.40
N ALA A 240 36.12 -19.76 -2.11
CA ALA A 240 35.87 -18.36 -2.38
C ALA A 240 35.97 -17.97 -3.86
N THR A 241 35.20 -16.97 -4.29
CA THR A 241 35.69 -15.82 -5.08
C THR A 241 34.64 -14.70 -5.14
N SER A 242 35.00 -13.53 -4.62
CA SER A 242 34.41 -12.22 -4.93
C SER A 242 35.03 -11.68 -6.24
N PRO A 243 34.62 -10.55 -6.86
CA PRO A 243 33.63 -9.56 -6.41
C PRO A 243 32.63 -9.07 -7.51
N ALA A 244 31.64 -8.28 -7.10
CA ALA A 244 31.26 -6.96 -7.67
C ALA A 244 29.75 -6.73 -7.92
N LYS A 245 29.33 -5.56 -7.39
CA LYS A 245 28.26 -4.64 -7.82
C LYS A 245 26.80 -4.98 -7.50
N GLY A 246 26.19 -4.04 -6.77
CA GLY A 246 24.74 -3.85 -6.74
C GLY A 246 24.16 -3.50 -5.37
N ALA A 247 24.78 -2.60 -4.61
CA ALA A 247 24.19 -2.06 -3.39
C ALA A 247 23.01 -1.14 -3.75
N GLY A 248 21.82 -1.73 -3.94
CA GLY A 248 20.55 -1.04 -3.81
C GLY A 248 20.16 -1.03 -2.34
N GLY A 249 20.76 -0.13 -1.56
CA GLY A 249 20.45 0.03 -0.15
C GLY A 249 18.99 0.45 0.02
N LYS A 250 18.11 -0.49 0.40
CA LYS A 250 16.88 -0.13 1.10
C LYS A 250 17.33 0.57 2.37
N THR A 251 17.09 1.87 2.43
CA THR A 251 17.35 2.67 3.62
C THR A 251 16.28 2.26 4.63
N GLN A 252 16.56 1.24 5.44
CA GLN A 252 15.70 0.90 6.56
C GLN A 252 15.88 2.03 7.58
N ARG A 253 14.90 2.94 7.59
CA ARG A 253 14.84 3.98 8.61
C ARG A 253 14.45 3.32 9.92
N VAL A 254 15.26 3.59 10.93
CA VAL A 254 14.98 3.23 12.31
C VAL A 254 13.67 3.90 12.69
N VAL A 255 12.65 3.08 12.97
CA VAL A 255 11.47 3.50 13.72
C VAL A 255 12.01 3.97 15.08
N VAL A 256 11.69 5.21 15.45
CA VAL A 256 12.21 5.86 16.68
C VAL A 256 11.90 5.02 17.90
#